data_AF-A0A2T7T5L0-F1
#
_entry.id   AF-A0A2T7T5L0-F1
#
_cell.length_a   1.000
_cell.length_b   1.000
_cell.length_c   1.000
_cell.angle_alpha   90.00
_cell.angle_beta   90.00
_cell.angle_gamma   90.00
#
_symmetry.space_group_name_H-M   'P 1'
#
loop_
_entity.id
_entity.type
_entity.pdbx_description
1 polymer ?
#
loop_
_entity_poly.entity_id
_entity_poly.type
_entity_poly.pdbx_seq_one_letter_code
_entity_poly.pdbx_strand_id
1 'polypeptide(L)'
;MTRTTRSACTRAAVRVSSPTGLLPCSSMCEVPYGLPSANFGRGPPDPDAPVAAYWPEFAAAGKESVLVRHLLAHRAGPAGLREPHSIDQLSYWELTTSRCAATEPWWEPGTRCGYHAVTYGFLVGEAVRRVTCLLPGEFPHREVTGPLGIDFTIGPPEKEAARAAEAHTAAWRAAGIPAANGHGTARAVAALYGILAGRGRAGEHRVLSSETVERVRDGEGGCRYLVRARASPMTRRSVSGSG
;
A
#
# COMPACT_ATOMS: atom_id res chain seq x y z
N MET A 1 26.98 17.41 -45.55
CA MET A 1 25.77 17.06 -44.76
C MET A 1 26.12 15.88 -43.86
N THR A 2 26.32 16.16 -42.58
CA THR A 2 26.64 15.20 -41.52
C THR A 2 25.37 14.63 -40.91
N ARG A 3 25.31 13.31 -40.65
CA ARG A 3 24.68 12.81 -39.43
C ARG A 3 25.18 11.41 -39.05
N THR A 4 25.97 11.41 -37.98
CA THR A 4 26.41 10.27 -37.19
C THR A 4 25.22 9.54 -36.58
N THR A 5 25.07 8.24 -36.84
CA THR A 5 24.11 7.36 -36.16
C THR A 5 24.69 6.93 -34.80
N ARG A 6 24.11 7.43 -33.70
CA ARG A 6 24.46 6.97 -32.35
C ARG A 6 23.87 5.58 -32.09
N SER A 7 24.76 4.67 -31.72
CA SER A 7 24.49 3.39 -31.09
C SER A 7 23.59 3.55 -29.86
N ALA A 8 22.49 2.80 -29.81
CA ALA A 8 21.59 2.75 -28.67
C ALA A 8 22.23 1.89 -27.57
N CYS A 9 22.62 2.54 -26.48
CA CYS A 9 23.15 1.91 -25.28
C CYS A 9 22.02 1.13 -24.57
N THR A 10 22.05 -0.20 -24.64
CA THR A 10 21.16 -1.10 -23.90
C THR A 10 21.48 -1.00 -22.41
N ARG A 11 20.66 -0.30 -21.63
CA ARG A 11 20.76 -0.30 -20.17
C ARG A 11 20.11 -1.58 -19.63
N ALA A 12 20.93 -2.51 -19.16
CA ALA A 12 20.49 -3.62 -18.33
C ALA A 12 19.80 -3.07 -17.07
N ALA A 13 18.51 -3.37 -16.90
CA ALA A 13 17.78 -3.06 -15.67
C ALA A 13 18.20 -4.07 -14.60
N VAL A 14 18.91 -3.60 -13.57
CA VAL A 14 19.16 -4.37 -12.35
C VAL A 14 17.82 -4.61 -11.67
N ARG A 15 17.37 -5.86 -11.65
CA ARG A 15 16.13 -6.30 -11.00
C ARG A 15 16.41 -6.64 -9.56
N VAL A 16 15.81 -5.87 -8.65
CA VAL A 16 15.87 -6.16 -7.22
C VAL A 16 14.82 -7.23 -6.92
N SER A 17 15.27 -8.46 -6.75
CA SER A 17 14.51 -9.49 -6.04
C SER A 17 15.03 -9.51 -4.60
N SER A 18 14.24 -9.02 -3.65
CA SER A 18 14.62 -9.10 -2.23
C SER A 18 14.13 -10.43 -1.65
N PRO A 19 14.99 -11.24 -1.02
CA PRO A 19 14.60 -12.50 -0.36
C PRO A 19 13.88 -12.30 0.98
N THR A 20 13.66 -11.06 1.41
CA THR A 20 12.85 -10.68 2.59
C THR A 20 11.69 -9.80 2.12
N GLY A 21 10.73 -10.45 1.45
CA GLY A 21 9.70 -9.82 0.62
C GLY A 21 8.48 -9.28 1.35
N LEU A 22 8.63 -8.22 2.15
CA LEU A 22 7.50 -7.47 2.70
C LEU A 22 7.73 -5.96 2.68
N LEU A 23 7.58 -5.31 1.50
CA LEU A 23 7.52 -3.84 1.34
C LEU A 23 6.80 -3.49 0.00
N PRO A 24 5.81 -2.57 -0.07
CA PRO A 24 4.81 -2.20 0.93
C PRO A 24 3.46 -1.93 0.25
N CYS A 25 2.59 -2.93 0.12
CA CYS A 25 1.22 -2.62 -0.21
C CYS A 25 0.51 -1.86 0.92
N SER A 26 0.96 -2.03 2.17
CA SER A 26 0.50 -1.27 3.32
C SER A 26 0.55 0.23 3.10
N SER A 27 1.67 0.77 2.62
CA SER A 27 1.82 2.21 2.39
C SER A 27 0.98 2.75 1.24
N MET A 28 0.63 1.93 0.24
CA MET A 28 -0.22 2.37 -0.87
C MET A 28 -1.71 2.23 -0.57
N CYS A 29 -2.10 1.29 0.29
CA CYS A 29 -3.48 1.20 0.78
C CYS A 29 -3.84 2.38 1.72
N GLU A 30 -2.85 3.14 2.22
CA GLU A 30 -2.99 4.38 2.99
C GLU A 30 -3.12 5.64 2.11
N VAL A 31 -2.97 5.51 0.79
CA VAL A 31 -3.11 6.61 -0.18
C VAL A 31 -4.52 7.22 -0.29
N PRO A 32 -5.65 6.52 -0.04
CA PRO A 32 -6.96 7.16 -0.15
C PRO A 32 -7.14 8.30 0.85
N TYR A 33 -6.47 8.22 1.99
CA TYR A 33 -6.50 9.25 3.01
C TYR A 33 -5.73 10.47 2.49
N GLY A 34 -6.38 11.47 1.90
CA GLY A 34 -5.74 12.76 1.57
C GLY A 34 -5.51 13.09 0.10
N LEU A 35 -6.07 12.33 -0.85
CA LEU A 35 -6.10 12.69 -2.27
C LEU A 35 -7.22 13.71 -2.56
N PRO A 36 -6.92 14.93 -3.04
CA PRO A 36 -7.93 15.93 -3.39
C PRO A 36 -8.69 15.61 -4.70
N SER A 37 -8.21 14.66 -5.51
CA SER A 37 -8.76 14.29 -6.83
C SER A 37 -9.66 13.06 -6.82
N ALA A 38 -9.56 12.21 -5.79
CA ALA A 38 -10.41 11.04 -5.69
C ALA A 38 -11.82 11.52 -5.34
N ASN A 39 -12.76 11.29 -6.27
CA ASN A 39 -14.17 11.61 -6.11
C ASN A 39 -14.81 10.62 -5.12
N PHE A 40 -14.36 10.65 -3.87
CA PHE A 40 -15.00 9.96 -2.78
C PHE A 40 -16.32 10.69 -2.56
N GLY A 41 -17.45 10.15 -3.00
CA GLY A 41 -18.75 10.74 -2.69
C GLY A 41 -18.99 10.96 -1.18
N ARG A 42 -18.15 10.36 -0.31
CA ARG A 42 -18.15 10.47 1.16
C ARG A 42 -16.80 10.82 1.82
N GLY A 43 -15.75 11.16 1.07
CA GLY A 43 -14.38 11.26 1.61
C GLY A 43 -13.74 9.88 1.89
N PRO A 44 -12.45 9.81 2.26
CA PRO A 44 -11.79 8.55 2.64
C PRO A 44 -12.43 7.93 3.89
N PRO A 45 -12.25 6.61 4.13
CA PRO A 45 -12.70 5.98 5.38
C PRO A 45 -12.16 6.74 6.60
N ASP A 46 -12.99 6.97 7.61
CA ASP A 46 -12.54 7.56 8.87
C ASP A 46 -11.82 6.48 9.71
N PRO A 47 -10.55 6.68 10.12
CA PRO A 47 -9.82 5.74 10.97
C PRO A 47 -10.56 5.34 12.25
N ASP A 48 -11.39 6.23 12.79
CA ASP A 48 -12.09 6.04 14.06
C ASP A 48 -13.51 5.50 13.89
N ALA A 49 -13.97 5.35 12.65
CA ALA A 49 -15.25 4.73 12.35
C ALA A 49 -15.14 3.20 12.34
N PRO A 50 -16.23 2.49 12.70
CA PRO A 50 -16.32 1.05 12.48
C PRO A 50 -16.17 0.70 11.00
N VAL A 51 -15.41 -0.36 10.69
CA VAL A 51 -15.28 -0.91 9.32
C VAL A 51 -16.65 -1.26 8.76
N ALA A 52 -17.56 -1.75 9.61
CA ALA A 52 -18.93 -2.09 9.27
C ALA A 52 -19.75 -0.92 8.68
N ALA A 53 -19.35 0.34 8.93
CA ALA A 53 -20.00 1.50 8.33
C ALA A 53 -19.78 1.58 6.80
N TYR A 54 -18.69 0.98 6.31
CA TYR A 54 -18.32 0.92 4.89
C TYR A 54 -18.53 -0.49 4.31
N TRP A 55 -18.33 -1.51 5.13
CA TRP A 55 -18.42 -2.92 4.76
C TRP A 55 -19.30 -3.68 5.78
N PRO A 56 -20.65 -3.60 5.66
CA PRO A 56 -21.57 -4.16 6.65
C PRO A 56 -21.37 -5.64 6.96
N GLU A 57 -21.04 -6.44 5.96
CA GLU A 57 -20.79 -7.88 6.08
C GLU A 57 -19.59 -8.19 6.99
N PHE A 58 -18.66 -7.24 7.15
CA PHE A 58 -17.54 -7.37 8.07
C PHE A 58 -17.96 -7.43 9.53
N ALA A 59 -19.17 -6.97 9.90
CA ALA A 59 -19.67 -7.03 11.27
C ALA A 59 -19.90 -8.46 11.78
N ALA A 60 -19.90 -9.46 10.89
CA ALA A 60 -20.08 -10.86 11.28
C ALA A 60 -19.05 -11.33 12.32
N ALA A 61 -19.41 -12.35 13.10
CA ALA A 61 -18.52 -12.99 14.08
C ALA A 61 -17.88 -12.01 15.09
N GLY A 62 -18.68 -11.08 15.63
CA GLY A 62 -18.26 -10.18 16.72
C GLY A 62 -17.34 -9.03 16.29
N LYS A 63 -17.42 -8.60 15.02
CA LYS A 63 -16.53 -7.59 14.45
C LYS A 63 -17.21 -6.22 14.24
N GLU A 64 -18.41 -6.02 14.78
CA GLU A 64 -19.19 -4.79 14.66
C GLU A 64 -18.47 -3.53 15.18
N SER A 65 -17.61 -3.68 16.19
CA SER A 65 -16.87 -2.58 16.82
C SER A 65 -15.45 -2.40 16.26
N VAL A 66 -15.05 -3.21 15.27
CA VAL A 66 -13.70 -3.11 14.68
C VAL A 66 -13.59 -1.82 13.90
N LEU A 67 -12.62 -0.98 14.29
CA LEU A 67 -12.38 0.31 13.66
C LEU A 67 -11.45 0.19 12.45
N VAL A 68 -11.53 1.14 11.53
CA VAL A 68 -10.67 1.23 10.35
C VAL A 68 -9.19 1.25 10.76
N ARG A 69 -8.81 2.02 11.79
CA ARG A 69 -7.44 2.04 12.34
C ARG A 69 -6.95 0.67 12.83
N HIS A 70 -7.86 -0.23 13.26
CA HIS A 70 -7.47 -1.59 13.63
C HIS A 70 -7.04 -2.44 12.43
N LEU A 71 -7.65 -2.23 11.24
CA LEU A 71 -7.18 -2.87 10.01
C LEU A 71 -5.77 -2.39 9.66
N LEU A 72 -5.59 -1.06 9.64
CA LEU A 72 -4.33 -0.41 9.29
C LEU A 72 -3.18 -0.82 10.21
N ALA A 73 -3.45 -1.00 11.50
CA ALA A 73 -2.45 -1.32 12.52
C ALA A 73 -2.25 -2.82 12.79
N HIS A 74 -2.80 -3.73 11.97
CA HIS A 74 -2.75 -5.18 12.20
C HIS A 74 -3.38 -5.64 13.53
N ARG A 75 -4.41 -4.94 14.01
CA ARG A 75 -5.09 -5.22 15.28
C ARG A 75 -6.50 -5.78 15.12
N ALA A 76 -6.97 -5.97 13.88
CA ALA A 76 -8.35 -6.36 13.58
C ALA A 76 -8.71 -7.79 13.99
N GLY A 77 -7.75 -8.73 13.97
CA GLY A 77 -7.97 -10.12 14.39
C GLY A 77 -7.90 -11.17 13.27
N PRO A 78 -8.44 -10.96 12.06
CA PRO A 78 -8.36 -11.91 10.94
C PRO A 78 -6.98 -12.05 10.26
N ALA A 79 -5.90 -12.35 11.00
CA ALA A 79 -4.56 -12.50 10.44
C ALA A 79 -4.38 -13.73 9.52
N GLY A 80 -5.27 -14.70 9.63
CA GLY A 80 -5.37 -15.85 8.74
C GLY A 80 -6.82 -16.33 8.64
N LEU A 81 -7.14 -17.07 7.59
CA LEU A 81 -8.46 -17.64 7.37
C LEU A 81 -8.61 -18.95 8.15
N ARG A 82 -9.85 -19.27 8.56
CA ARG A 82 -10.13 -20.52 9.30
C ARG A 82 -10.07 -21.76 8.41
N GLU A 83 -10.53 -21.62 7.18
CA GLU A 83 -10.50 -22.70 6.19
C GLU A 83 -9.22 -22.62 5.34
N PRO A 84 -8.73 -23.77 4.85
CA PRO A 84 -7.71 -23.78 3.80
C PRO A 84 -8.10 -22.88 2.63
N HIS A 85 -7.14 -22.06 2.20
CA HIS A 85 -7.30 -21.14 1.10
C HIS A 85 -6.05 -21.21 0.22
N SER A 86 -6.23 -21.71 -1.00
CA SER A 86 -5.14 -21.92 -1.94
C SER A 86 -4.62 -20.61 -2.53
N ILE A 87 -3.41 -20.66 -3.09
CA ILE A 87 -2.82 -19.52 -3.80
C ILE A 87 -3.70 -19.08 -4.97
N ASP A 88 -4.25 -20.02 -5.72
CA ASP A 88 -5.15 -19.71 -6.84
C ASP A 88 -6.41 -18.98 -6.35
N GLN A 89 -6.93 -19.37 -5.19
CA GLN A 89 -8.11 -18.74 -4.61
C GLN A 89 -7.89 -17.27 -4.21
N LEU A 90 -6.65 -16.86 -3.90
CA LEU A 90 -6.32 -15.46 -3.60
C LEU A 90 -6.55 -14.52 -4.80
N SER A 91 -6.65 -15.07 -6.01
CA SER A 91 -6.96 -14.29 -7.21
C SER A 91 -8.45 -13.91 -7.30
N TYR A 92 -9.33 -14.56 -6.51
CA TYR A 92 -10.76 -14.29 -6.49
C TYR A 92 -11.10 -13.33 -5.35
N TRP A 93 -11.14 -12.03 -5.67
CA TRP A 93 -11.32 -10.94 -4.71
C TRP A 93 -12.53 -11.13 -3.78
N GLU A 94 -13.71 -11.40 -4.33
CA GLU A 94 -14.96 -11.55 -3.59
C GLU A 94 -14.95 -12.80 -2.69
N LEU A 95 -14.32 -13.89 -3.13
CA LEU A 95 -14.17 -15.09 -2.32
C LEU A 95 -13.27 -14.85 -1.11
N THR A 96 -12.10 -14.24 -1.32
CA THR A 96 -11.16 -13.99 -0.23
C THR A 96 -11.71 -12.96 0.76
N THR A 97 -12.32 -11.88 0.28
CA THR A 97 -12.90 -10.83 1.14
C THR A 97 -14.11 -11.35 1.93
N SER A 98 -15.01 -12.12 1.31
CA SER A 98 -16.14 -12.73 2.03
C SER A 98 -15.67 -13.69 3.14
N ARG A 99 -14.63 -14.49 2.90
CA ARG A 99 -14.00 -15.33 3.93
C ARG A 99 -13.33 -14.50 5.03
N CYS A 100 -12.66 -13.40 4.69
CA CYS A 100 -12.12 -12.47 5.69
C CYS A 100 -13.23 -11.88 6.57
N ALA A 101 -14.36 -11.45 5.98
CA ALA A 101 -15.51 -10.92 6.72
C ALA A 101 -16.16 -11.97 7.61
N ALA A 102 -16.27 -13.22 7.17
CA ALA A 102 -16.85 -14.31 7.97
C ALA A 102 -15.92 -14.83 9.07
N THR A 103 -14.62 -14.55 9.00
CA THR A 103 -13.63 -15.09 9.95
C THR A 103 -13.79 -14.46 11.33
N GLU A 104 -14.01 -15.31 12.35
CA GLU A 104 -13.92 -14.90 13.75
C GLU A 104 -12.49 -14.44 14.08
N PRO A 105 -12.30 -13.25 14.70
CA PRO A 105 -11.00 -12.77 15.14
C PRO A 105 -10.18 -13.82 15.90
N TRP A 106 -8.87 -13.87 15.65
CA TRP A 106 -7.98 -14.75 16.42
C TRP A 106 -7.69 -14.21 17.83
N TRP A 107 -8.06 -12.97 18.09
CA TRP A 107 -7.97 -12.27 19.38
C TRP A 107 -9.00 -11.15 19.42
N GLU A 108 -9.29 -10.66 20.62
CA GLU A 108 -10.16 -9.50 20.83
C GLU A 108 -9.64 -8.28 20.03
N PRO A 109 -10.38 -7.78 19.02
CA PRO A 109 -9.88 -6.72 18.16
C PRO A 109 -9.42 -5.48 18.92
N GLY A 110 -8.34 -4.87 18.45
CA GLY A 110 -7.72 -3.74 19.15
C GLY A 110 -6.87 -4.15 20.35
N THR A 111 -6.99 -5.33 20.96
CA THR A 111 -6.17 -5.64 22.15
C THR A 111 -4.74 -6.10 21.84
N ARG A 112 -4.50 -6.64 20.65
CA ARG A 112 -3.20 -7.18 20.22
C ARG A 112 -2.88 -6.79 18.78
N CYS A 113 -1.60 -6.83 18.45
CA CYS A 113 -1.09 -6.70 17.08
C CYS A 113 -0.59 -8.07 16.62
N GLY A 114 -1.03 -8.53 15.45
CA GLY A 114 -0.56 -9.75 14.82
C GLY A 114 -0.49 -9.56 13.32
N TYR A 115 0.65 -9.85 12.71
CA TYR A 115 0.89 -9.52 11.31
C TYR A 115 -0.06 -10.27 10.36
N HIS A 116 -0.85 -9.53 9.59
CA HIS A 116 -1.82 -10.06 8.63
C HIS A 116 -1.14 -10.27 7.27
N ALA A 117 -0.24 -11.25 7.16
CA ALA A 117 0.70 -11.36 6.04
C ALA A 117 0.06 -11.29 4.64
N VAL A 118 -1.09 -11.93 4.46
CA VAL A 118 -1.83 -11.93 3.19
C VAL A 118 -3.16 -11.19 3.31
N THR A 119 -3.92 -11.46 4.39
CA THR A 119 -5.27 -10.91 4.57
C THR A 119 -5.30 -9.39 4.68
N TYR A 120 -4.18 -8.74 5.05
CA TYR A 120 -4.10 -7.28 5.15
C TYR A 120 -4.51 -6.58 3.85
N GLY A 121 -3.98 -7.01 2.71
CA GLY A 121 -4.24 -6.39 1.42
C GLY A 121 -5.71 -6.48 1.01
N PHE A 122 -6.38 -7.56 1.39
CA PHE A 122 -7.82 -7.75 1.15
C PHE A 122 -8.67 -6.94 2.12
N LEU A 123 -8.31 -6.91 3.41
CA LEU A 123 -9.05 -6.17 4.42
C LEU A 123 -9.05 -4.66 4.16
N VAL A 124 -7.86 -4.08 3.97
CA VAL A 124 -7.75 -2.64 3.68
C VAL A 124 -8.24 -2.36 2.27
N GLY A 125 -7.91 -3.21 1.30
CA GLY A 125 -8.34 -3.05 -0.08
C GLY A 125 -9.86 -3.04 -0.24
N GLU A 126 -10.60 -3.89 0.48
CA GLU A 126 -12.06 -3.93 0.40
C GLU A 126 -12.68 -2.70 1.05
N ALA A 127 -12.16 -2.26 2.20
CA ALA A 127 -12.62 -1.01 2.83
C ALA A 127 -12.44 0.19 1.88
N VAL A 128 -11.32 0.25 1.15
CA VAL A 128 -11.09 1.28 0.13
C VAL A 128 -12.05 1.12 -1.05
N ARG A 129 -12.18 -0.10 -1.60
CA ARG A 129 -13.06 -0.40 -2.74
C ARG A 129 -14.52 -0.02 -2.47
N ARG A 130 -15.00 -0.22 -1.24
CA ARG A 130 -16.36 0.14 -0.82
C ARG A 130 -16.64 1.64 -0.91
N VAL A 131 -15.61 2.48 -0.83
CA VAL A 131 -15.73 3.95 -0.91
C VAL A 131 -15.36 4.49 -2.29
N THR A 132 -14.41 3.85 -2.98
CA THR A 132 -13.89 4.31 -4.28
C THR A 132 -14.54 3.64 -5.48
N CYS A 133 -15.20 2.51 -5.28
CA CYS A 133 -15.65 1.58 -6.32
C CYS A 133 -14.52 1.02 -7.20
N LEU A 134 -13.26 1.10 -6.75
CA LEU A 134 -12.08 0.68 -7.51
C LEU A 134 -11.31 -0.41 -6.76
N LEU A 135 -10.84 -1.42 -7.47
CA LEU A 135 -9.99 -2.45 -6.90
C LEU A 135 -8.63 -1.87 -6.46
N PRO A 136 -7.90 -2.50 -5.53
CA PRO A 136 -6.63 -1.97 -5.02
C PRO A 136 -5.48 -1.90 -6.02
N GLY A 137 -5.59 -2.54 -7.19
CA GLY A 137 -4.67 -2.31 -8.30
C GLY A 137 -5.02 -1.07 -9.14
N GLU A 138 -6.32 -0.82 -9.30
CA GLU A 138 -6.85 0.27 -10.13
C GLU A 138 -6.74 1.63 -9.43
N PHE A 139 -7.05 1.67 -8.13
CA PHE A 139 -7.07 2.93 -7.37
C PHE A 139 -5.69 3.61 -7.32
N PRO A 140 -4.61 2.95 -6.87
CA PRO A 140 -3.28 3.57 -6.86
C PRO A 140 -2.77 3.90 -8.27
N HIS A 141 -3.16 3.11 -9.28
CA HIS A 141 -2.79 3.39 -10.66
C HIS A 141 -3.44 4.68 -11.16
N ARG A 142 -4.75 4.81 -10.96
CA ARG A 142 -5.51 5.98 -11.38
C ARG A 142 -5.07 7.26 -10.66
N GLU A 143 -4.86 7.18 -9.35
CA GLU A 143 -4.67 8.38 -8.53
C GLU A 143 -3.20 8.75 -8.30
N VAL A 144 -2.26 7.80 -8.44
CA VAL A 144 -0.83 8.03 -8.12
C VAL A 144 0.09 7.60 -9.24
N THR A 145 0.14 6.30 -9.57
CA THR A 145 1.23 5.79 -10.39
C THR A 145 1.09 6.17 -11.86
N GLY A 146 -0.13 6.20 -12.39
CA GLY A 146 -0.43 6.67 -13.74
C GLY A 146 -0.09 8.15 -13.94
N PRO A 147 -0.69 9.09 -13.18
CA PRO A 147 -0.42 10.53 -13.32
C PRO A 147 1.05 10.92 -13.13
N LEU A 148 1.79 10.20 -12.28
CA LEU A 148 3.20 10.46 -12.01
C LEU A 148 4.18 9.65 -12.87
N GLY A 149 3.68 8.78 -13.76
CA GLY A 149 4.51 7.91 -14.60
C GLY A 149 5.38 6.94 -13.80
N ILE A 150 4.92 6.51 -12.62
CA ILE A 150 5.62 5.57 -11.75
C ILE A 150 5.34 4.14 -12.26
N ASP A 151 6.39 3.42 -12.66
CA ASP A 151 6.30 2.03 -13.14
C ASP A 151 6.14 1.04 -11.97
N PHE A 152 4.95 1.06 -11.37
CA PHE A 152 4.51 0.17 -10.31
C PHE A 152 3.03 -0.21 -10.50
N THR A 153 2.73 -1.51 -10.39
CA THR A 153 1.40 -2.09 -10.63
C THR A 153 1.11 -3.22 -9.64
N ILE A 154 -0.18 -3.50 -9.41
CA ILE A 154 -0.67 -4.68 -8.70
C ILE A 154 -1.71 -5.32 -9.63
N GLY A 155 -1.54 -6.60 -9.96
CA GLY A 155 -2.37 -7.28 -10.96
C GLY A 155 -2.35 -6.62 -12.35
N PRO A 156 -1.18 -6.38 -12.96
CA PRO A 156 -1.10 -5.80 -14.30
C PRO A 156 -1.72 -6.73 -15.37
N PRO A 157 -2.15 -6.17 -16.53
CA PRO A 157 -2.51 -6.96 -17.69
C PRO A 157 -1.40 -7.95 -18.08
N GLU A 158 -1.77 -9.11 -18.62
CA GLU A 158 -0.85 -10.22 -18.91
C GLU A 158 0.41 -9.81 -19.71
N LYS A 159 0.24 -8.93 -20.71
CA LYS A 159 1.34 -8.41 -21.53
C LYS A 159 2.38 -7.64 -20.71
N GLU A 160 1.95 -6.94 -19.67
CA GLU A 160 2.83 -6.23 -18.76
C GLU A 160 3.41 -7.15 -17.68
N ALA A 161 2.64 -8.13 -17.21
CA ALA A 161 3.11 -9.16 -16.31
C ALA A 161 4.31 -9.95 -16.88
N ALA A 162 4.41 -10.07 -18.21
CA ALA A 162 5.57 -10.66 -18.88
C ALA A 162 6.90 -9.93 -18.58
N ARG A 163 6.85 -8.63 -18.23
CA ARG A 163 8.05 -7.87 -17.83
C ARG A 163 8.68 -8.43 -16.56
N ALA A 164 7.89 -9.07 -15.70
CA ALA A 164 8.35 -9.72 -14.47
C ALA A 164 8.46 -11.26 -14.62
N ALA A 165 8.80 -11.77 -15.82
CA ALA A 165 8.81 -13.22 -16.12
C ALA A 165 9.58 -14.12 -15.14
N GLU A 166 10.60 -13.59 -14.43
CA GLU A 166 11.36 -14.31 -13.40
C GLU A 166 10.60 -14.50 -12.07
N ALA A 167 9.51 -13.75 -11.86
CA ALA A 167 8.69 -13.81 -10.64
C ALA A 167 7.53 -14.79 -10.82
N HIS A 168 7.67 -16.00 -10.26
CA HIS A 168 6.61 -17.01 -10.18
C HIS A 168 5.95 -17.32 -11.54
N THR A 169 4.73 -17.84 -11.52
CA THR A 169 3.87 -18.13 -12.68
C THR A 169 3.22 -16.87 -13.26
N ALA A 170 2.79 -16.89 -14.53
CA ALA A 170 2.00 -15.80 -15.12
C ALA A 170 0.69 -15.49 -14.37
N ALA A 171 -0.01 -16.54 -13.92
CA ALA A 171 -1.24 -16.40 -13.14
C ALA A 171 -1.03 -15.60 -11.84
N TRP A 172 -0.02 -15.98 -11.05
CA TRP A 172 0.41 -15.20 -9.88
C TRP A 172 0.63 -13.73 -10.23
N ARG A 173 1.42 -13.42 -11.26
CA ARG A 173 1.72 -12.02 -11.61
C ARG A 173 0.50 -11.20 -12.00
N ALA A 174 -0.48 -11.80 -12.67
CA ALA A 174 -1.71 -11.14 -13.04
C ALA A 174 -2.69 -10.98 -11.85
N ALA A 175 -2.49 -11.70 -10.74
CA ALA A 175 -3.39 -11.66 -9.60
C ALA A 175 -3.31 -10.34 -8.83
N GLY A 176 -4.47 -9.76 -8.49
CA GLY A 176 -4.56 -8.56 -7.67
C GLY A 176 -4.40 -8.84 -6.18
N ILE A 177 -3.26 -9.42 -5.75
CA ILE A 177 -2.97 -9.75 -4.34
C ILE A 177 -2.19 -8.60 -3.72
N PRO A 178 -2.84 -7.61 -3.10
CA PRO A 178 -2.19 -6.34 -2.86
C PRO A 178 -1.01 -6.53 -1.91
N ALA A 179 -1.21 -7.28 -0.82
CA ALA A 179 -0.20 -7.52 0.21
C ALA A 179 1.14 -8.11 -0.28
N ALA A 180 1.16 -8.85 -1.40
CA ALA A 180 2.29 -9.68 -1.78
C ALA A 180 2.71 -9.60 -3.26
N ASN A 181 1.89 -9.04 -4.14
CA ASN A 181 2.09 -9.15 -5.59
C ASN A 181 2.21 -7.81 -6.33
N GLY A 182 2.88 -6.85 -5.71
CA GLY A 182 3.27 -5.61 -6.38
C GLY A 182 4.45 -5.85 -7.34
N HIS A 183 4.36 -5.30 -8.55
CA HIS A 183 5.42 -5.35 -9.55
C HIS A 183 5.83 -3.94 -9.95
N GLY A 184 7.12 -3.63 -9.81
CA GLY A 184 7.68 -2.36 -10.24
C GLY A 184 9.20 -2.35 -10.17
N THR A 185 9.78 -1.22 -10.59
CA THR A 185 11.23 -1.02 -10.56
C THR A 185 11.70 -0.46 -9.23
N ALA A 186 13.00 -0.60 -8.92
CA ALA A 186 13.59 0.05 -7.74
C ALA A 186 13.37 1.57 -7.74
N ARG A 187 13.37 2.20 -8.93
CA ARG A 187 13.05 3.63 -9.08
C ARG A 187 11.60 3.92 -8.71
N ALA A 188 10.67 3.05 -9.09
CA ALA A 188 9.26 3.22 -8.77
C ALA A 188 9.01 3.13 -7.26
N VAL A 189 9.63 2.16 -6.59
CA VAL A 189 9.60 2.05 -5.12
C VAL A 189 10.20 3.30 -4.47
N ALA A 190 11.36 3.77 -4.96
CA ALA A 190 11.98 5.00 -4.45
C ALA A 190 11.10 6.24 -4.67
N ALA A 191 10.38 6.33 -5.80
CA ALA A 191 9.47 7.44 -6.08
C ALA A 191 8.26 7.43 -5.12
N LEU A 192 7.66 6.26 -4.88
CA LEU A 192 6.54 6.11 -3.94
C LEU A 192 6.95 6.51 -2.52
N TYR A 193 8.09 6.03 -2.04
CA TYR A 193 8.62 6.46 -0.73
C TYR A 193 9.07 7.92 -0.72
N GLY A 194 9.55 8.44 -1.85
CA GLY A 194 9.88 9.84 -2.04
C GLY A 194 8.69 10.76 -1.77
N ILE A 195 7.47 10.34 -2.11
CA ILE A 195 6.24 11.08 -1.79
C ILE A 195 6.08 11.22 -0.27
N LEU A 196 6.20 10.12 0.46
CA LEU A 196 6.08 10.11 1.93
C LEU A 196 7.22 10.91 2.57
N ALA A 197 8.46 10.73 2.13
CA ALA A 197 9.61 11.50 2.60
C ALA A 197 9.47 13.00 2.32
N GLY A 198 8.90 13.35 1.17
CA GLY A 198 8.59 14.71 0.72
C GLY A 198 7.31 15.31 1.31
N ARG A 199 6.76 14.74 2.38
CA ARG A 199 5.51 15.21 3.04
C ARG A 199 4.33 15.32 2.06
N GLY A 200 4.17 14.29 1.26
CA GLY A 200 3.05 14.09 0.34
C GLY A 200 3.26 14.71 -1.04
N ARG A 201 4.51 15.00 -1.44
CA ARG A 201 4.82 15.63 -2.74
C ARG A 201 5.67 14.75 -3.64
N ALA A 202 5.31 14.71 -4.92
CA ALA A 202 6.16 14.23 -6.01
C ALA A 202 6.53 15.41 -6.90
N GLY A 203 7.69 16.03 -6.65
CA GLY A 203 8.07 17.28 -7.30
C GLY A 203 7.07 18.40 -6.99
N GLU A 204 6.42 18.94 -8.03
CA GLU A 204 5.40 19.99 -7.89
C GLU A 204 4.00 19.44 -7.57
N HIS A 205 3.76 18.15 -7.79
CA HIS A 205 2.47 17.52 -7.55
C HIS A 205 2.25 17.20 -6.06
N ARG A 206 1.09 17.56 -5.52
CA ARG A 206 0.66 17.15 -4.19
C ARG A 206 -0.21 15.89 -4.30
N VAL A 207 0.30 14.80 -3.73
CA VAL A 207 -0.38 13.49 -3.67
C VAL A 207 -1.15 13.37 -2.36
N LEU A 208 -0.52 13.74 -1.24
CA LEU A 208 -1.12 13.71 0.09
C LEU A 208 -0.92 15.06 0.77
N SER A 209 -1.83 15.41 1.69
CA SER A 209 -1.58 16.55 2.58
C SER A 209 -0.41 16.23 3.54
N SER A 210 0.33 17.24 3.98
CA SER A 210 1.40 17.03 4.96
C SER A 210 0.87 16.53 6.29
N GLU A 211 -0.33 16.99 6.69
CA GLU A 211 -1.02 16.55 7.90
C GLU A 211 -1.34 15.05 7.83
N THR A 212 -1.89 14.58 6.72
CA THR A 212 -2.13 13.16 6.48
C THR A 212 -0.84 12.35 6.60
N VAL A 213 0.26 12.82 5.99
CA VAL A 213 1.54 12.10 6.05
C VAL A 213 2.07 11.99 7.47
N GLU A 214 1.90 13.02 8.31
CA GLU A 214 2.27 12.91 9.71
C GLU A 214 1.33 11.96 10.48
N ARG A 215 0.01 12.03 10.23
CA ARG A 215 -0.95 11.11 10.85
C ARG A 215 -0.70 9.64 10.51
N VAL A 216 -0.26 9.34 9.28
CA VAL A 216 0.13 7.98 8.88
C VAL A 216 1.41 7.51 9.60
N ARG A 217 2.28 8.44 10.00
CA ARG A 217 3.48 8.13 10.79
C ARG A 217 3.20 8.01 12.29
N ASP A 218 2.06 8.53 12.74
CA ASP A 218 1.65 8.43 14.12
C ASP A 218 1.28 6.96 14.42
N GLY A 219 2.10 6.33 15.25
CA GLY A 219 1.95 4.92 15.57
C GLY A 219 0.73 4.67 16.46
N GLU A 220 -0.20 3.86 15.98
CA GLU A 220 -1.44 3.48 16.66
C GLU A 220 -1.26 2.43 17.80
N GLY A 221 -0.14 2.42 18.54
CA GLY A 221 -0.01 1.56 19.73
C GLY A 221 1.38 1.33 20.32
N GLY A 222 1.42 0.71 21.51
CA GLY A 222 2.62 0.37 22.31
C GLY A 222 3.58 -0.66 21.69
N CYS A 223 3.30 -1.17 20.48
CA CYS A 223 4.30 -1.83 19.65
C CYS A 223 5.14 -0.75 18.95
N ARG A 224 6.31 -0.45 19.52
CA ARG A 224 7.33 0.40 18.90
C ARG A 224 7.87 -0.28 17.63
N TYR A 225 7.20 -0.12 16.50
CA TYR A 225 7.88 -0.16 15.19
C TYR A 225 8.65 1.16 15.04
N LEU A 226 9.71 1.31 15.83
CA LEU A 226 10.59 2.48 15.82
C LEU A 226 11.46 2.44 14.55
N VAL A 227 11.18 3.31 13.59
CA VAL A 227 12.25 4.01 12.88
C VAL A 227 12.24 5.44 13.39
N ARG A 228 12.89 5.67 14.54
CA ARG A 228 13.26 7.03 14.96
C ARG A 228 14.36 7.51 14.02
N ALA A 229 13.99 8.17 12.93
CA ALA A 229 14.89 9.15 12.33
C ALA A 229 14.76 10.44 13.16
N ARG A 230 15.51 10.54 14.27
CA ARG A 230 15.76 11.86 14.87
C ARG A 230 16.60 12.64 13.88
N ALA A 231 15.98 13.53 13.12
CA ALA A 231 16.70 14.61 12.47
C ALA A 231 17.23 15.53 13.59
N SER A 232 18.51 15.40 13.93
CA SER A 232 19.19 16.44 14.69
C SER A 232 19.20 17.71 13.84
N PRO A 233 18.89 18.90 14.40
CA PRO A 233 19.01 20.14 13.67
C PRO A 233 20.48 20.34 13.29
N MET A 234 20.76 20.44 11.98
CA MET A 234 22.03 20.98 11.49
C MET A 234 22.11 22.44 11.92
N THR A 235 22.76 22.72 13.03
CA THR A 235 23.26 24.05 13.33
C THR A 235 24.33 24.37 12.28
N ARG A 236 24.03 25.34 11.41
CA ARG A 236 25.05 25.96 10.56
C ARG A 236 26.11 26.54 11.50
N ARG A 237 27.31 25.98 11.50
CA ARG A 237 28.48 26.70 12.00
C ARG A 237 28.71 27.86 11.04
N SER A 238 28.41 29.08 11.49
CA SER A 238 28.97 30.28 10.91
C SER A 238 30.49 30.19 11.08
N VAL A 239 31.22 30.07 9.98
CA VAL A 239 32.64 30.34 9.98
C VAL A 239 32.76 31.86 10.07
N SER A 240 33.02 32.36 11.27
CA SER A 240 33.54 33.71 11.46
C SER A 240 34.97 33.74 10.95
N GLY A 241 35.15 34.24 9.73
CA GLY A 241 36.46 34.68 9.26
C GLY A 241 36.78 36.02 9.93
N SER A 242 37.85 36.04 10.72
CA SER A 242 38.45 37.26 11.25
C SER A 242 39.94 37.03 11.45
N GLY A 243 40.76 37.81 10.75
CA GLY A 243 42.18 38.06 11.05
C GLY A 243 43.15 37.06 10.44
#